data_AF-A0A1R1LE05-F1
#
_entry.id   AF-A0A1R1LE05-F1
#
_cell.length_a   1.000
_cell.length_b   1.000
_cell.length_c   1.000
_cell.angle_alpha   90.00
_cell.angle_beta   90.00
_cell.angle_gamma   90.00
#
_symmetry.space_group_name_H-M   'P 1'
#
loop_
_entity.id
_entity.type
_entity.pdbx_description
1 polymer ?
#
loop_
_entity_poly.entity_id
_entity_poly.type
_entity_poly.pdbx_seq_one_letter_code
_entity_poly.pdbx_strand_id
1 'polypeptide(L)'
;MQLIQKLVTAMRGSTREALEVVIDANALRILDQEIIDCEKGIQQAKQELTQVVAEKLRLKREIDALTQSVEEQEQLAVSALTNNQQDVALEIAQSIAERESLLKNQQKKHEKLHQHAQQLEKSLKTALQHVERYRLELRMAQATNNAHKASQRLVSSGTGITNGLLEMESTLARIQLTQERFSDKLEATAQVESAVSPEGMFAQTNTREADNRAVNNVMDRLAQQAARQQS
;
A
#
# COMPACT_ATOMS: atom_id res chain seq x y z
N MET A 1 -7.80 -17.45 -22.02
CA MET A 1 -8.18 -16.10 -21.55
C MET A 1 -9.60 -15.74 -21.97
N GLN A 2 -10.65 -16.19 -21.26
CA GLN A 2 -12.06 -15.82 -21.56
C GLN A 2 -12.96 -15.65 -20.31
N LEU A 3 -12.40 -15.59 -19.10
CA LEU A 3 -13.20 -15.49 -17.87
C LEU A 3 -13.53 -14.04 -17.49
N ILE A 4 -12.58 -13.12 -17.69
CA ILE A 4 -12.74 -11.68 -17.35
C ILE A 4 -13.77 -11.00 -18.27
N GLN A 5 -13.84 -11.37 -19.55
CA GLN A 5 -14.84 -10.81 -20.49
C GLN A 5 -16.27 -11.25 -20.15
N LYS A 6 -16.46 -12.47 -19.60
CA LYS A 6 -17.79 -12.97 -19.23
C LYS A 6 -18.37 -12.26 -18.00
N LEU A 7 -17.52 -11.84 -17.06
CA LEU A 7 -17.93 -11.01 -15.92
C LEU A 7 -18.36 -9.59 -16.33
N VAL A 8 -17.71 -9.01 -17.34
CA VAL A 8 -18.04 -7.66 -17.84
C VAL A 8 -19.34 -7.66 -18.68
N THR A 9 -19.65 -8.75 -19.38
CA THR A 9 -20.92 -8.86 -20.14
C THR A 9 -22.13 -9.01 -19.22
N ALA A 10 -22.00 -9.66 -18.06
CA ALA A 10 -23.09 -9.81 -17.08
C ALA A 10 -23.50 -8.48 -16.41
N MET A 11 -22.60 -7.50 -16.31
CA MET A 11 -22.90 -6.19 -15.72
C MET A 11 -23.57 -5.19 -16.68
N ARG A 12 -23.55 -5.41 -17.99
CA ARG A 12 -24.11 -4.46 -18.99
C ARG A 12 -25.47 -4.84 -19.57
N GLY A 13 -25.98 -6.05 -19.29
CA GLY A 13 -27.25 -6.55 -19.81
C GLY A 13 -28.40 -6.43 -18.81
N SER A 14 -28.92 -5.23 -18.58
CA SER A 14 -30.17 -5.01 -17.84
C SER A 14 -31.39 -5.25 -18.75
N THR A 15 -31.51 -6.44 -19.31
CA THR A 15 -32.73 -6.86 -20.00
C THR A 15 -33.19 -8.18 -19.41
N ARG A 16 -34.43 -8.15 -18.90
CA ARG A 16 -35.28 -9.26 -18.48
C ARG A 16 -34.87 -10.61 -19.10
N GLU A 17 -34.81 -11.63 -18.25
CA GLU A 17 -34.67 -13.07 -18.56
C GLU A 17 -33.23 -13.63 -18.63
N ALA A 18 -32.46 -13.43 -17.55
CA ALA A 18 -31.41 -14.39 -17.17
C ALA A 18 -31.74 -14.94 -15.77
N LEU A 19 -32.66 -15.92 -15.72
CA LEU A 19 -32.82 -16.78 -14.56
C LEU A 19 -31.52 -17.57 -14.35
N GLU A 20 -30.98 -17.46 -13.15
CA GLU A 20 -29.80 -18.18 -12.62
C GLU A 20 -28.44 -17.78 -13.19
N VAL A 21 -27.88 -16.69 -12.65
CA VAL A 21 -26.42 -16.59 -12.53
C VAL A 21 -25.98 -17.70 -11.58
N VAL A 22 -25.65 -18.87 -12.11
CA VAL A 22 -24.96 -19.91 -11.35
C VAL A 22 -23.56 -19.38 -11.04
N ILE A 23 -23.40 -18.80 -9.85
CA ILE A 23 -22.07 -18.50 -9.32
C ILE A 23 -21.42 -19.86 -9.03
N ASP A 24 -20.51 -20.27 -9.91
CA ASP A 24 -19.77 -21.51 -9.74
C ASP A 24 -18.93 -21.44 -8.45
N ALA A 25 -19.33 -22.24 -7.46
CA ALA A 25 -18.61 -22.34 -6.19
C ALA A 25 -17.14 -22.74 -6.40
N ASN A 26 -16.84 -23.47 -7.48
CA ASN A 26 -15.46 -23.79 -7.84
C ASN A 26 -14.70 -22.57 -8.33
N ALA A 27 -15.33 -21.66 -9.09
CA ALA A 27 -14.68 -20.44 -9.56
C ALA A 27 -14.29 -19.51 -8.39
N LEU A 28 -15.16 -19.37 -7.38
CA LEU A 28 -14.82 -18.61 -6.16
C LEU A 28 -13.66 -19.23 -5.39
N ARG A 29 -13.64 -20.57 -5.29
CA ARG A 29 -12.56 -21.31 -4.63
C ARG A 29 -11.22 -21.20 -5.38
N ILE A 30 -11.27 -21.25 -6.71
CA ILE A 30 -10.09 -21.06 -7.57
C ILE A 30 -9.53 -19.65 -7.38
N LEU A 31 -10.38 -18.61 -7.45
CA LEU A 31 -9.96 -17.23 -7.25
C LEU A 31 -9.35 -17.00 -5.87
N ASP A 32 -9.93 -17.58 -4.82
CA ASP A 32 -9.38 -17.51 -3.45
C ASP A 32 -7.98 -18.13 -3.38
N GLN A 33 -7.79 -19.29 -4.01
CA GLN A 33 -6.48 -19.94 -4.07
C GLN A 33 -5.46 -19.12 -4.89
N GLU A 34 -5.87 -18.57 -6.03
CA GLU A 34 -5.02 -17.71 -6.85
C GLU A 34 -4.58 -16.45 -6.09
N ILE A 35 -5.47 -15.85 -5.28
CA ILE A 35 -5.16 -14.73 -4.39
C ILE A 35 -4.12 -15.14 -3.34
N ILE A 36 -4.31 -16.29 -2.68
CA ILE A 36 -3.36 -16.81 -1.67
C ILE A 36 -1.98 -17.06 -2.29
N ASP A 37 -1.92 -17.61 -3.50
CA ASP A 37 -0.65 -17.89 -4.17
C ASP A 37 0.03 -16.61 -4.65
N CYS A 38 -0.74 -15.60 -5.10
CA CYS A 38 -0.21 -14.25 -5.36
C CYS A 38 0.38 -13.62 -4.09
N GLU A 39 -0.29 -13.75 -2.94
CA GLU A 39 0.21 -13.23 -1.66
C GLU A 39 1.52 -13.88 -1.23
N LYS A 40 1.66 -15.20 -1.39
CA LYS A 40 2.93 -15.89 -1.16
C LYS A 40 4.03 -15.36 -2.08
N GLY A 41 3.73 -15.16 -3.36
CA GLY A 41 4.67 -14.56 -4.32
C GLY A 41 5.09 -13.14 -3.92
N ILE A 42 4.15 -12.32 -3.43
CA ILE A 42 4.43 -10.98 -2.89
C ILE A 42 5.36 -11.07 -1.67
N GLN A 43 5.17 -12.04 -0.77
CA GLN A 43 6.05 -12.22 0.38
C GLN A 43 7.47 -12.61 -0.03
N GLN A 44 7.62 -13.50 -1.02
CA GLN A 44 8.93 -13.86 -1.58
C GLN A 44 9.61 -12.65 -2.24
N ALA A 45 8.88 -11.91 -3.07
CA ALA A 45 9.39 -10.70 -3.71
C ALA A 45 9.82 -9.62 -2.69
N LYS A 46 9.13 -9.51 -1.53
CA LYS A 46 9.57 -8.64 -0.42
C LYS A 46 10.92 -9.07 0.16
N GLN A 47 11.13 -10.37 0.33
CA GLN A 47 12.40 -10.90 0.83
C GLN A 47 13.54 -10.63 -0.16
N GLU A 48 13.30 -10.86 -1.45
CA GLU A 48 14.26 -10.55 -2.51
C GLU A 48 14.60 -9.05 -2.57
N LEU A 49 13.58 -8.18 -2.51
CA LEU A 49 13.80 -6.73 -2.45
C LEU A 49 14.63 -6.34 -1.23
N THR A 50 14.38 -6.96 -0.08
CA THR A 50 15.16 -6.73 1.15
C THR A 50 16.64 -7.11 0.95
N GLN A 51 16.92 -8.23 0.29
CA GLN A 51 18.29 -8.65 -0.04
C GLN A 51 18.97 -7.64 -0.99
N VAL A 52 18.27 -7.20 -2.04
CA VAL A 52 18.79 -6.19 -2.99
C VAL A 52 19.08 -4.87 -2.29
N VAL A 53 18.18 -4.42 -1.40
CA VAL A 53 18.37 -3.18 -0.63
C VAL A 53 19.53 -3.30 0.36
N ALA A 54 19.69 -4.44 1.02
CA ALA A 54 20.82 -4.71 1.92
C ALA A 54 22.15 -4.66 1.16
N GLU A 55 22.22 -5.31 -0.01
CA GLU A 55 23.41 -5.29 -0.86
C GLU A 55 23.72 -3.89 -1.38
N LYS A 56 22.69 -3.14 -1.81
CA LYS A 56 22.83 -1.73 -2.20
C LYS A 56 23.42 -0.89 -1.04
N LEU A 57 22.93 -1.07 0.19
CA LEU A 57 23.43 -0.35 1.35
C LEU A 57 24.87 -0.73 1.70
N ARG A 58 25.24 -1.99 1.54
CA ARG A 58 26.63 -2.44 1.68
C ARG A 58 27.54 -1.73 0.68
N LEU A 59 27.18 -1.73 -0.61
CA LEU A 59 27.95 -1.03 -1.65
C LEU A 59 28.03 0.48 -1.39
N LYS A 60 26.95 1.10 -0.91
CA LYS A 60 26.95 2.52 -0.52
C LYS A 60 28.04 2.80 0.51
N ARG A 61 28.15 1.98 1.56
CA ARG A 61 29.17 2.14 2.60
C ARG A 61 30.59 1.92 2.06
N GLU A 62 30.79 0.95 1.18
CA GLU A 62 32.08 0.71 0.52
C GLU A 62 32.49 1.89 -0.37
N ILE A 63 31.55 2.46 -1.13
CA ILE A 63 31.75 3.67 -1.94
C ILE A 63 32.14 4.84 -1.04
N ASP A 64 31.43 5.04 0.06
CA ASP A 64 31.68 6.17 0.98
C ASP A 64 33.08 6.03 1.62
N ALA A 65 33.46 4.82 2.05
CA ALA A 65 34.80 4.54 2.60
C ALA A 65 35.92 4.71 1.56
N LEU A 66 35.71 4.25 0.32
CA LEU A 66 36.66 4.44 -0.78
C LEU A 66 36.82 5.92 -1.13
N THR A 67 35.72 6.67 -1.15
CA THR A 67 35.73 8.12 -1.44
C THR A 67 36.54 8.85 -0.38
N GLN A 68 36.29 8.60 0.91
CA GLN A 68 37.07 9.19 1.99
C GLN A 68 38.55 8.83 1.88
N SER A 69 38.89 7.57 1.59
CA SER A 69 40.28 7.17 1.44
C SER A 69 40.98 7.83 0.24
N VAL A 70 40.25 8.11 -0.85
CA VAL A 70 40.79 8.87 -1.98
C VAL A 70 41.07 10.32 -1.56
N GLU A 71 40.13 10.98 -0.89
CA GLU A 71 40.29 12.35 -0.40
C GLU A 71 41.49 12.49 0.56
N GLU A 72 41.69 11.52 1.46
CA GLU A 72 42.84 11.48 2.37
C GLU A 72 44.17 11.35 1.59
N GLN A 73 44.22 10.49 0.57
CA GLN A 73 45.41 10.32 -0.25
C GLN A 73 45.68 11.55 -1.14
N GLU A 74 44.65 12.23 -1.63
CA GLU A 74 44.79 13.48 -2.38
C GLU A 74 45.45 14.57 -1.52
N GLN A 75 45.05 14.70 -0.26
CA GLN A 75 45.68 15.64 0.67
C GLN A 75 47.16 15.31 0.92
N LEU A 76 47.50 14.02 1.01
CA LEU A 76 48.89 13.57 1.12
C LEU A 76 49.69 13.86 -0.16
N ALA A 77 49.11 13.63 -1.34
CA ALA A 77 49.76 13.94 -2.62
C ALA A 77 50.04 15.45 -2.75
N VAL A 78 49.08 16.30 -2.40
CA VAL A 78 49.25 17.76 -2.37
C VAL A 78 50.37 18.14 -1.40
N SER A 79 50.39 17.54 -0.20
CA SER A 79 51.44 17.79 0.79
C SER A 79 52.83 17.38 0.27
N ALA A 80 52.96 16.22 -0.39
CA ALA A 80 54.22 15.78 -1.00
C ALA A 80 54.69 16.75 -2.11
N LEU A 81 53.77 17.23 -2.96
CA LEU A 81 54.07 18.23 -3.98
C LEU A 81 54.56 19.55 -3.37
N THR A 82 53.93 20.03 -2.29
CA THR A 82 54.36 21.26 -1.61
C THR A 82 55.76 21.15 -0.98
N ASN A 83 56.18 19.94 -0.62
CA ASN A 83 57.51 19.66 -0.05
C ASN A 83 58.55 19.31 -1.13
N ASN A 84 58.27 19.55 -2.42
CA ASN A 84 59.12 19.18 -3.57
C ASN A 84 59.44 17.68 -3.67
N GLN A 85 58.61 16.81 -3.10
CA GLN A 85 58.77 15.35 -3.17
C GLN A 85 57.97 14.80 -4.37
N GLN A 86 58.39 15.15 -5.59
CA GLN A 86 57.66 14.82 -6.82
C GLN A 86 57.50 13.31 -7.06
N ASP A 87 58.53 12.50 -6.78
CA ASP A 87 58.46 11.05 -6.98
C ASP A 87 57.41 10.39 -6.07
N VAL A 88 57.34 10.82 -4.81
CA VAL A 88 56.35 10.35 -3.82
C VAL A 88 54.94 10.76 -4.23
N ALA A 89 54.76 12.01 -4.70
CA ALA A 89 53.48 12.47 -5.18
C ALA A 89 52.99 11.67 -6.41
N LEU A 90 53.91 11.27 -7.29
CA LEU A 90 53.59 10.47 -8.47
C LEU A 90 53.12 9.06 -8.09
N GLU A 91 53.77 8.42 -7.11
CA GLU A 91 53.35 7.13 -6.56
C GLU A 91 51.96 7.20 -5.90
N ILE A 92 51.70 8.24 -5.10
CA ILE A 92 50.37 8.45 -4.49
C ILE A 92 49.31 8.68 -5.58
N ALA A 93 49.62 9.45 -6.62
CA ALA A 93 48.70 9.70 -7.74
C ALA A 93 48.35 8.42 -8.50
N GLN A 94 49.30 7.50 -8.68
CA GLN A 94 49.03 6.18 -9.28
C GLN A 94 48.06 5.37 -8.40
N SER A 95 48.29 5.32 -7.08
CA SER A 95 47.37 4.67 -6.14
C SER A 95 45.97 5.29 -6.16
N ILE A 96 45.86 6.62 -6.27
CA ILE A 96 44.56 7.32 -6.36
C ILE A 96 43.83 6.88 -7.63
N ALA A 97 44.51 6.89 -8.78
CA ALA A 97 43.91 6.52 -10.07
C ALA A 97 43.34 5.08 -10.07
N GLU A 98 44.03 4.13 -9.44
CA GLU A 98 43.53 2.76 -9.27
C GLU A 98 42.25 2.72 -8.41
N ARG A 99 42.23 3.47 -7.30
CA ARG A 99 41.09 3.54 -6.39
C ARG A 99 39.89 4.27 -7.01
N GLU A 100 40.11 5.32 -7.77
CA GLU A 100 39.06 6.00 -8.53
C GLU A 100 38.41 5.07 -9.57
N SER A 101 39.22 4.25 -10.24
CA SER A 101 38.71 3.22 -11.17
C SER A 101 37.82 2.20 -10.43
N LEU A 102 38.26 1.74 -9.25
CA LEU A 102 37.46 0.86 -8.41
C LEU A 102 36.16 1.54 -7.93
N LEU A 103 36.25 2.78 -7.45
CA LEU A 103 35.12 3.60 -6.99
C LEU A 103 34.06 3.73 -8.10
N LYS A 104 34.49 4.09 -9.32
CA LYS A 104 33.61 4.20 -10.49
C LYS A 104 32.91 2.87 -10.81
N ASN A 105 33.61 1.75 -10.66
CA ASN A 105 33.02 0.43 -10.85
C ASN A 105 32.00 0.08 -9.77
N GLN A 106 32.27 0.41 -8.50
CA GLN A 106 31.32 0.21 -7.41
C GLN A 106 30.08 1.10 -7.57
N GLN A 107 30.25 2.37 -7.93
CA GLN A 107 29.15 3.31 -8.19
C GLN A 107 28.23 2.78 -9.30
N LYS A 108 28.79 2.23 -10.40
CA LYS A 108 28.00 1.58 -11.46
C LYS A 108 27.19 0.38 -10.94
N LYS A 109 27.77 -0.44 -10.07
CA LYS A 109 27.05 -1.59 -9.47
C LYS A 109 25.94 -1.11 -8.52
N HIS A 110 26.21 -0.12 -7.69
CA HIS A 110 25.23 0.50 -6.81
C HIS A 110 24.05 1.07 -7.59
N GLU A 111 24.31 1.78 -8.69
CA GLU A 111 23.26 2.35 -9.55
C GLU A 111 22.38 1.27 -10.18
N LYS A 112 22.96 0.15 -10.65
CA LYS A 112 22.18 -0.99 -11.16
C LYS A 112 21.26 -1.57 -10.08
N LEU A 113 21.78 -1.78 -8.87
CA LEU A 113 20.97 -2.27 -7.75
C LEU A 113 19.89 -1.28 -7.33
N HIS A 114 20.18 0.03 -7.40
CA HIS A 114 19.22 1.09 -7.13
C HIS A 114 18.03 1.01 -8.10
N GLN A 115 18.30 0.94 -9.40
CA GLN A 115 17.26 0.82 -10.43
C GLN A 115 16.45 -0.48 -10.28
N HIS A 116 17.11 -1.61 -9.99
CA HIS A 116 16.42 -2.86 -9.73
C HIS A 116 15.50 -2.76 -8.52
N ALA A 117 15.98 -2.22 -7.39
CA ALA A 117 15.17 -2.04 -6.19
C ALA A 117 13.92 -1.18 -6.46
N GLN A 118 14.07 -0.06 -7.17
CA GLN A 118 12.93 0.80 -7.53
C GLN A 118 11.88 0.07 -8.40
N GLN A 119 12.34 -0.70 -9.38
CA GLN A 119 11.44 -1.44 -10.26
C GLN A 119 10.69 -2.55 -9.51
N LEU A 120 11.38 -3.26 -8.61
CA LEU A 120 10.79 -4.26 -7.72
C LEU A 120 9.77 -3.63 -6.78
N GLU A 121 10.09 -2.50 -6.15
CA GLU A 121 9.20 -1.77 -5.25
C GLU A 121 7.91 -1.32 -5.96
N LYS A 122 8.04 -0.73 -7.15
CA LYS A 122 6.89 -0.32 -7.96
C LYS A 122 5.99 -1.51 -8.31
N SER A 123 6.59 -2.61 -8.77
CA SER A 123 5.87 -3.83 -9.16
C SER A 123 5.15 -4.44 -7.95
N LEU A 124 5.80 -4.44 -6.78
CA LEU A 124 5.24 -4.93 -5.53
C LEU A 124 4.06 -4.08 -5.07
N LYS A 125 4.16 -2.75 -5.15
CA LYS A 125 3.06 -1.84 -4.83
C LYS A 125 1.84 -2.09 -5.70
N THR A 126 2.04 -2.23 -7.01
CA THR A 126 0.97 -2.57 -7.95
C THR A 126 0.35 -3.93 -7.65
N ALA A 127 1.17 -4.95 -7.39
CA ALA A 127 0.68 -6.29 -7.03
C ALA A 127 -0.17 -6.29 -5.75
N LEU A 128 0.28 -5.57 -4.71
CA LEU A 128 -0.47 -5.41 -3.46
C LEU A 128 -1.84 -4.76 -3.68
N GLN A 129 -1.89 -3.68 -4.47
CA GLN A 129 -3.16 -3.01 -4.80
C GLN A 129 -4.13 -3.95 -5.53
N HIS A 130 -3.63 -4.76 -6.47
CA HIS A 130 -4.45 -5.74 -7.17
C HIS A 130 -4.98 -6.84 -6.24
N VAL A 131 -4.13 -7.37 -5.34
CA VAL A 131 -4.55 -8.40 -4.38
C VAL A 131 -5.64 -7.88 -3.45
N GLU A 132 -5.51 -6.67 -2.92
CA GLU A 132 -6.55 -6.07 -2.06
C GLU A 132 -7.87 -5.89 -2.81
N ARG A 133 -7.80 -5.42 -4.05
CA ARG A 133 -8.98 -5.30 -4.91
C ARG A 133 -9.64 -6.66 -5.16
N TYR A 134 -8.87 -7.69 -5.52
CA TYR A 134 -9.43 -9.03 -5.78
C TYR A 134 -10.00 -9.68 -4.52
N ARG A 135 -9.41 -9.43 -3.34
CA ARG A 135 -10.00 -9.86 -2.05
C ARG A 135 -11.36 -9.22 -1.82
N LEU A 136 -11.49 -7.93 -2.11
CA LEU A 136 -12.76 -7.25 -2.00
C LEU A 136 -13.79 -7.83 -2.98
N GLU A 137 -13.43 -7.99 -4.25
CA GLU A 137 -14.30 -8.58 -5.27
C GLU A 137 -14.74 -10.00 -4.90
N LEU A 138 -13.83 -10.83 -4.36
CA LEU A 138 -14.14 -12.17 -3.85
C LEU A 138 -15.16 -12.13 -2.71
N ARG A 139 -14.98 -11.24 -1.72
CA ARG A 139 -15.93 -11.10 -0.59
C ARG A 139 -17.32 -10.70 -1.06
N MET A 140 -17.40 -9.77 -2.01
CA MET A 140 -18.68 -9.36 -2.59
C MET A 140 -19.35 -10.52 -3.32
N ALA A 141 -18.60 -11.25 -4.15
CA ALA A 141 -19.11 -12.40 -4.89
C ALA A 141 -19.58 -13.54 -3.97
N GLN A 142 -18.87 -13.79 -2.86
CA GLN A 142 -19.28 -14.74 -1.83
C GLN A 142 -20.58 -14.31 -1.12
N ALA A 143 -20.71 -13.02 -0.79
CA ALA A 143 -21.92 -12.48 -0.19
C ALA A 143 -23.13 -12.61 -1.13
N THR A 144 -22.96 -12.28 -2.42
CA THR A 144 -24.00 -12.45 -3.45
C THR A 144 -24.39 -13.92 -3.61
N ASN A 145 -23.42 -14.84 -3.64
CA ASN A 145 -23.71 -16.29 -3.74
C ASN A 145 -24.50 -16.80 -2.52
N ASN A 146 -24.12 -16.36 -1.31
CA ASN A 146 -24.83 -16.74 -0.08
C ASN A 146 -26.26 -16.18 -0.06
N ALA A 147 -26.48 -14.93 -0.48
CA ALA A 147 -27.81 -14.33 -0.61
C ALA A 147 -28.67 -15.08 -1.64
N HIS A 148 -28.08 -15.50 -2.77
CA HIS A 148 -28.78 -16.29 -3.77
C HIS A 148 -29.19 -17.67 -3.25
N LYS A 149 -28.27 -18.38 -2.59
CA LYS A 149 -28.56 -19.67 -1.93
C LYS A 149 -29.64 -19.53 -0.85
N ALA A 150 -29.62 -18.46 -0.06
CA ALA A 150 -30.66 -18.18 0.92
C ALA A 150 -32.02 -17.95 0.24
N SER A 151 -32.06 -17.18 -0.85
CA SER A 151 -33.26 -16.95 -1.66
C SER A 151 -33.82 -18.25 -2.25
N GLN A 152 -32.96 -19.13 -2.78
CA GLN A 152 -33.36 -20.45 -3.28
C GLN A 152 -33.95 -21.32 -2.16
N ARG A 153 -33.32 -21.35 -0.97
CA ARG A 153 -33.85 -22.08 0.19
C ARG A 153 -35.23 -21.56 0.61
N LEU A 154 -35.43 -20.24 0.60
CA LEU A 154 -36.72 -19.61 0.88
C LEU A 154 -37.80 -20.07 -0.10
N VAL A 155 -37.52 -20.05 -1.41
CA VAL A 155 -38.45 -20.50 -2.46
C VAL A 155 -38.77 -22.00 -2.33
N SER A 156 -37.77 -22.84 -2.02
CA SER A 156 -37.99 -24.29 -1.84
C SER A 156 -38.70 -24.67 -0.53
N SER A 157 -38.79 -23.77 0.45
CA SER A 157 -39.34 -24.05 1.80
C SER A 157 -40.78 -23.54 2.00
N GLY A 158 -41.57 -23.46 0.92
CA GLY A 158 -42.87 -22.76 0.77
C GLY A 158 -44.03 -23.05 1.73
N THR A 159 -43.81 -23.54 2.96
CA THR A 159 -44.86 -23.84 3.95
C THR A 159 -44.63 -23.23 5.36
N GLY A 160 -43.65 -22.34 5.57
CA GLY A 160 -43.30 -21.80 6.92
C GLY A 160 -43.29 -20.26 7.06
N ILE A 161 -44.11 -19.54 6.30
CA ILE A 161 -43.93 -18.11 5.95
C ILE A 161 -44.14 -17.10 7.11
N THR A 162 -44.79 -17.45 8.22
CA THR A 162 -45.17 -16.47 9.25
C THR A 162 -44.08 -16.11 10.28
N ASN A 163 -43.18 -17.04 10.66
CA ASN A 163 -42.08 -16.72 11.57
C ASN A 163 -40.86 -16.10 10.86
N GLY A 164 -40.69 -16.35 9.55
CA GLY A 164 -39.58 -15.82 8.76
C GLY A 164 -39.66 -14.33 8.44
N LEU A 165 -40.85 -13.71 8.51
CA LEU A 165 -41.04 -12.28 8.23
C LEU A 165 -40.44 -11.38 9.32
N LEU A 166 -40.54 -11.76 10.60
CA LEU A 166 -39.91 -11.05 11.73
C LEU A 166 -38.38 -11.18 11.70
N GLU A 167 -37.85 -12.34 11.29
CA GLU A 167 -36.41 -12.51 11.06
C GLU A 167 -35.93 -11.76 9.80
N MET A 168 -36.77 -11.59 8.77
CA MET A 168 -36.45 -10.84 7.56
C MET A 168 -36.26 -9.34 7.81
N GLU A 169 -37.05 -8.68 8.66
CA GLU A 169 -36.77 -7.29 9.05
C GLU A 169 -35.43 -7.17 9.77
N SER A 170 -35.13 -8.11 10.68
CA SER A 170 -33.84 -8.11 11.38
C SER A 170 -32.65 -8.40 10.46
N THR A 171 -32.85 -9.22 9.44
CA THR A 171 -31.81 -9.59 8.46
C THR A 171 -31.61 -8.49 7.43
N LEU A 172 -32.68 -7.83 6.95
CA LEU A 172 -32.59 -6.66 6.08
C LEU A 172 -31.87 -5.52 6.81
N ALA A 173 -32.24 -5.25 8.07
CA ALA A 173 -31.55 -4.28 8.91
C ALA A 173 -30.07 -4.64 9.09
N ARG A 174 -29.73 -5.93 9.28
CA ARG A 174 -28.33 -6.37 9.41
C ARG A 174 -27.55 -6.28 8.10
N ILE A 175 -28.16 -6.57 6.95
CA ILE A 175 -27.54 -6.44 5.63
C ILE A 175 -27.32 -4.97 5.28
N GLN A 176 -28.31 -4.10 5.49
CA GLN A 176 -28.19 -2.66 5.29
C GLN A 176 -27.11 -2.07 6.20
N LEU A 177 -27.10 -2.43 7.49
CA LEU A 177 -26.06 -2.01 8.42
C LEU A 177 -24.67 -2.52 8.02
N THR A 178 -24.57 -3.70 7.41
CA THR A 178 -23.30 -4.24 6.90
C THR A 178 -22.83 -3.51 5.64
N GLN A 179 -23.75 -3.11 4.77
CA GLN A 179 -23.45 -2.32 3.57
C GLN A 179 -23.08 -0.88 3.92
N GLU A 180 -23.81 -0.22 4.83
CA GLU A 180 -23.44 1.10 5.38
C GLU A 180 -22.09 1.05 6.06
N ARG A 181 -21.86 0.11 6.99
CA ARG A 181 -20.55 -0.05 7.65
C ARG A 181 -19.42 -0.32 6.67
N PHE A 182 -19.70 -0.99 5.56
CA PHE A 182 -18.71 -1.23 4.52
C PHE A 182 -18.42 0.03 3.70
N SER A 183 -19.46 0.80 3.36
CA SER A 183 -19.33 2.13 2.72
C SER A 183 -18.55 3.09 3.62
N ASP A 184 -18.92 3.20 4.89
CA ASP A 184 -18.26 4.04 5.89
C ASP A 184 -16.80 3.61 6.08
N LYS A 185 -16.52 2.31 6.05
CA LYS A 185 -15.17 1.79 6.15
C LYS A 185 -14.35 2.09 4.90
N LEU A 186 -14.93 2.00 3.71
CA LEU A 186 -14.31 2.39 2.44
C LEU A 186 -13.96 3.87 2.42
N GLU A 187 -14.92 4.72 2.83
CA GLU A 187 -14.74 6.16 2.93
C GLU A 187 -13.68 6.53 3.97
N ALA A 188 -13.71 5.88 5.14
CA ALA A 188 -12.69 6.05 6.17
C ALA A 188 -11.30 5.59 5.69
N THR A 189 -11.21 4.48 4.95
CA THR A 189 -9.92 4.04 4.38
C THR A 189 -9.41 5.00 3.31
N ALA A 190 -10.29 5.57 2.48
CA ALA A 190 -9.89 6.58 1.50
C ALA A 190 -9.41 7.88 2.18
N GLN A 191 -10.05 8.28 3.29
CA GLN A 191 -9.60 9.42 4.10
C GLN A 191 -8.24 9.14 4.78
N VAL A 192 -8.04 7.95 5.34
CA VAL A 192 -6.75 7.56 5.94
C VAL A 192 -5.65 7.46 4.88
N GLU A 193 -5.94 6.93 3.69
CA GLU A 193 -4.97 6.78 2.61
C GLU A 193 -4.56 8.13 2.00
N SER A 194 -5.48 9.10 1.94
CA SER A 194 -5.16 10.49 1.59
C SER A 194 -4.36 11.22 2.68
N ALA A 195 -4.62 10.93 3.96
CA ALA A 195 -3.86 11.48 5.08
C ALA A 195 -2.43 10.88 5.24
N VAL A 196 -2.23 9.63 4.82
CA VAL A 196 -0.97 8.88 4.93
C VAL A 196 -0.10 9.01 3.67
N SER A 197 -0.62 9.60 2.59
CA SER A 197 0.18 9.96 1.41
C SER A 197 1.21 11.05 1.78
N PRO A 198 2.44 11.05 1.19
CA PRO A 198 3.51 12.00 1.55
C PRO A 198 3.14 13.49 1.43
N GLU A 199 2.09 13.81 0.66
CA GLU A 199 1.52 15.16 0.52
C GLU A 199 0.59 15.56 1.68
N GLY A 200 -0.04 14.60 2.37
CA GLY A 200 -0.93 14.82 3.53
C GLY A 200 -0.18 15.01 4.85
N MET A 201 1.01 14.42 4.99
CA MET A 201 1.86 14.59 6.17
C MET A 201 2.35 16.03 6.39
N PHE A 202 2.36 16.88 5.35
CA PHE A 202 2.66 18.32 5.48
C PHE A 202 1.43 19.19 5.78
N ALA A 203 0.21 18.65 5.67
CA ALA A 203 -1.02 19.36 6.03
C ALA A 203 -1.38 19.20 7.51
N GLN A 204 -0.92 18.14 8.16
CA GLN A 204 -1.33 17.77 9.53
C GLN A 204 -0.53 18.47 10.65
N THR A 205 0.51 19.24 10.31
CA THR A 205 1.20 20.09 11.28
C THR A 205 0.45 21.39 11.58
N ASN A 206 -0.57 21.76 10.79
CA ASN A 206 -1.37 22.97 11.00
C ASN A 206 -2.70 22.75 11.74
N THR A 207 -3.11 21.50 12.00
CA THR A 207 -4.43 21.21 12.63
C THR A 207 -4.39 21.10 14.16
N ARG A 208 -3.21 20.97 14.79
CA ARG A 208 -3.09 21.04 16.25
C ARG A 208 -3.33 22.45 16.82
N GLU A 209 -3.28 23.50 16.00
CA GLU A 209 -3.64 24.87 16.40
C GLU A 209 -5.14 25.19 16.22
N ALA A 210 -5.87 24.40 15.42
CA ALA A 210 -7.29 24.59 15.17
C ALA A 210 -8.18 24.01 16.29
N ASP A 211 -7.75 22.89 16.89
CA ASP A 211 -8.51 22.21 17.96
C ASP A 211 -8.55 23.02 19.26
N ASN A 212 -7.48 23.76 19.58
CA ASN A 212 -7.46 24.66 20.73
C ASN A 212 -8.36 25.90 20.56
N ARG A 213 -8.63 26.34 19.32
CA ARG A 213 -9.56 27.47 19.08
C ARG A 213 -11.02 27.03 19.18
N ALA A 214 -11.35 25.81 18.75
CA ALA A 214 -12.70 25.27 18.88
C ALA A 214 -13.08 25.03 20.34
N VAL A 215 -12.15 24.51 21.16
CA VAL A 215 -12.36 24.31 22.60
C VAL A 215 -12.50 25.64 23.34
N ASN A 216 -11.68 26.66 23.02
CA ASN A 216 -11.80 27.99 23.63
C ASN A 216 -13.11 28.71 23.23
N ASN A 217 -13.56 28.56 21.98
CA ASN A 217 -14.84 29.14 21.54
C ASN A 217 -16.05 28.50 22.23
N VAL A 218 -15.98 27.20 22.60
CA VAL A 218 -17.03 26.53 23.37
C VAL A 218 -17.00 26.98 24.83
N MET A 219 -15.82 27.15 25.42
CA MET A 219 -15.67 27.66 26.79
C MET A 219 -16.18 29.09 26.95
N ASP A 220 -15.90 29.98 25.98
CA ASP A 220 -16.43 31.36 25.99
C ASP A 220 -17.96 31.41 25.84
N ARG A 221 -18.54 30.51 25.04
CA ARG A 221 -20.00 30.38 24.89
C ARG A 221 -20.67 29.91 26.19
N LEU A 222 -20.05 28.96 26.89
CA LEU A 222 -20.56 28.45 28.16
C LEU A 222 -20.44 29.49 29.28
N ALA A 223 -19.36 30.27 29.32
CA ALA A 223 -19.20 31.37 30.26
C ALA A 223 -20.25 32.48 30.07
N GLN A 224 -20.56 32.84 28.81
CA GLN A 224 -21.62 33.81 28.51
C GLN A 224 -23.04 33.30 28.83
N GLN A 225 -23.29 32.00 28.71
CA GLN A 225 -24.58 31.40 29.10
C GLN A 225 -24.75 31.35 30.63
N ALA A 226 -23.69 31.08 31.38
CA ALA A 226 -23.71 31.10 32.84
C ALA A 226 -23.98 32.50 33.40
N ALA A 227 -23.40 33.55 32.78
CA ALA A 227 -23.62 34.94 33.20
C ALA A 227 -25.07 35.44 32.96
N ARG A 228 -25.78 34.88 31.98
CA ARG A 228 -27.18 35.23 31.68
C ARG A 228 -28.21 34.56 32.60
N GLN A 229 -27.80 33.57 33.39
CA GLN A 229 -28.69 32.87 34.34
C GLN A 229 -28.58 33.43 35.77
N GLN A 230 -27.72 34.42 36.01
CA GLN A 230 -27.51 35.05 37.32
C GLN A 230 -27.94 36.53 37.38
N SER A 231 -28.61 37.03 36.33
CA SER A 231 -29.27 38.35 36.31
C SER A 231 -30.79 38.20 36.36
#